data_AF-A0A8X6HJY5-F1
#
_entry.id   AF-A0A8X6HJY5-F1
#
_cell.length_a   1.000
_cell.length_b   1.000
_cell.length_c   1.000
_cell.angle_alpha   90.00
_cell.angle_beta   90.00
_cell.angle_gamma   90.00
#
_symmetry.space_group_name_H-M   'P 1'
#
loop_
_entity.id
_entity.type
_entity.pdbx_description
1 polymer ?
#
loop_
_entity_poly.entity_id
_entity_poly.type
_entity_poly.pdbx_seq_one_letter_code
_entity_poly.pdbx_strand_id
1 'polypeptide(L)'
;MIQTLKIFQKALLILEGFRNACLKLPRTECLSIDEQMMPFSGRCPMRQYLPSKPNPVGLKKICTCCTRWACLDFFKIITGADTVPVED
;
A
#
# COMPACT_ATOMS: atom_id res chain seq x y z
N MET A 1 14.75 7.34 14.58
CA MET A 1 14.74 6.64 13.27
C MET A 1 14.51 5.13 13.43
N ILE A 2 15.31 4.44 14.26
CA ILE A 2 15.25 2.98 14.43
C ILE A 2 13.90 2.48 14.99
N GLN A 3 13.29 3.23 15.92
CA GLN A 3 12.05 2.81 16.58
C GLN A 3 10.83 2.86 15.64
N THR A 4 10.78 3.84 14.74
CA THR A 4 9.71 3.96 13.74
C THR A 4 9.80 2.88 12.67
N LEU A 5 11.02 2.46 12.31
CA LEU A 5 11.24 1.33 11.40
C LEU A 5 10.75 0.00 11.99
N LYS A 6 10.98 -0.22 13.29
CA LYS A 6 10.51 -1.42 14.01
C LYS A 6 8.98 -1.49 14.09
N ILE A 7 8.31 -0.37 14.35
CA ILE A 7 6.83 -0.29 14.36
C ILE A 7 6.28 -0.58 12.96
N PHE A 8 6.92 -0.02 11.93
CA PHE A 8 6.52 -0.27 10.55
C PHE A 8 6.71 -1.74 10.15
N GLN A 9 7.83 -2.38 10.54
CA GLN A 9 8.04 -3.81 10.33
C GLN A 9 6.97 -4.68 11.00
N LYS A 10 6.53 -4.32 12.21
CA LYS A 10 5.43 -5.01 12.89
C LYS A 10 4.09 -4.82 12.16
N ALA A 11 3.82 -3.61 11.67
CA ALA A 11 2.63 -3.34 10.88
C ALA A 11 2.64 -4.10 9.54
N LEU A 12 3.80 -4.22 8.89
CA LEU A 12 3.97 -5.00 7.65
C LEU A 12 3.56 -6.47 7.85
N LEU A 13 3.91 -7.09 8.98
CA LEU A 13 3.49 -8.46 9.29
C LEU A 13 1.96 -8.62 9.30
N ILE A 14 1.25 -7.66 9.90
CA ILE A 14 -0.22 -7.66 9.94
C ILE A 14 -0.78 -7.47 8.53
N LEU A 15 -0.21 -6.54 7.76
CA LEU A 15 -0.62 -6.27 6.38
C LEU A 15 -0.38 -7.47 5.46
N GLU A 16 0.70 -8.21 5.67
CA GLU A 16 1.01 -9.43 4.92
C GLU A 16 0.04 -10.57 5.27
N GLY A 17 -0.31 -10.73 6.55
CA GLY A 17 -1.36 -11.66 6.97
C GLY A 17 -2.71 -11.33 6.33
N PHE A 18 -3.10 -10.06 6.33
CA PHE A 18 -4.32 -9.59 5.66
C PHE A 18 -4.28 -9.86 4.15
N ARG A 19 -3.17 -9.53 3.49
CA ARG A 19 -2.96 -9.82 2.07
C ARG A 19 -3.12 -11.31 1.77
N ASN A 20 -2.51 -12.19 2.57
CA ASN A 20 -2.61 -13.62 2.36
C ASN A 20 -4.04 -14.16 2.55
N ALA A 21 -4.86 -13.51 3.36
CA ALA A 21 -6.28 -13.82 3.47
C ALA A 21 -7.04 -13.36 2.22
N CYS A 22 -6.78 -12.15 1.73
CA CYS A 22 -7.41 -11.63 0.51
C CYS A 22 -7.06 -12.44 -0.74
N LEU A 23 -5.81 -12.91 -0.86
CA LEU A 23 -5.37 -13.76 -1.97
C LEU A 23 -6.16 -15.06 -2.11
N LYS A 24 -6.78 -15.54 -1.02
CA LYS A 24 -7.62 -16.76 -1.00
C LYS A 24 -9.06 -16.51 -1.47
N LEU A 25 -9.47 -15.25 -1.64
CA LEU A 25 -10.81 -14.90 -2.10
C LEU A 25 -10.94 -15.14 -3.62
N PRO A 26 -12.14 -15.51 -4.11
CA PRO A 26 -12.36 -15.71 -5.53
C PRO A 26 -12.14 -14.41 -6.33
N ARG A 27 -11.49 -14.54 -7.49
CA ARG A 27 -11.20 -13.42 -8.40
C ARG A 27 -12.36 -13.19 -9.35
N THR A 28 -12.59 -11.92 -9.66
CA THR A 28 -13.48 -11.50 -10.74
C THR A 28 -12.68 -11.14 -11.98
N GLU A 29 -13.29 -11.25 -13.15
CA GLU A 29 -12.66 -10.89 -14.43
C GLU A 29 -12.44 -9.39 -14.58
N CYS A 30 -13.32 -8.56 -14.00
CA CYS A 30 -13.18 -7.10 -14.02
C CYS A 30 -12.43 -6.62 -12.78
N LEU A 31 -11.18 -6.17 -12.98
CA LEU A 31 -10.33 -5.58 -11.95
C LEU A 31 -9.83 -4.21 -12.42
N SER A 32 -9.73 -3.27 -11.48
CA SER A 32 -9.08 -1.97 -11.69
C SER A 32 -7.88 -1.83 -10.77
N ILE A 33 -6.83 -1.19 -11.26
CA ILE A 33 -5.62 -0.89 -10.50
C ILE A 33 -5.52 0.62 -10.36
N ASP A 34 -5.34 1.10 -9.13
CA ASP A 34 -5.20 2.53 -8.85
C ASP A 34 -4.32 2.77 -7.62
N GLU A 35 -3.94 4.02 -7.41
CA GLU A 35 -3.18 4.50 -6.27
C GLU A 35 -4.11 5.00 -5.15
N GLN A 36 -3.91 4.48 -3.94
CA GLN A 36 -4.58 4.95 -2.74
C GLN A 36 -3.59 5.64 -1.80
N MET A 37 -3.98 6.80 -1.29
CA MET A 37 -3.28 7.52 -0.24
C MET A 37 -3.86 7.16 1.12
N MET A 38 -3.05 6.58 2.00
CA MET A 38 -3.40 6.31 3.39
C MET A 38 -2.95 7.50 4.25
N PRO A 39 -3.87 8.22 4.92
CA PRO A 39 -3.53 9.41 5.69
C PRO A 39 -2.53 9.07 6.80
N PHE A 40 -1.36 9.71 6.78
CA PHE A 40 -0.33 9.50 7.80
C PHE A 40 0.61 10.70 7.88
N SER A 41 0.51 11.45 8.99
CA SER A 41 1.32 12.66 9.21
C SER A 41 2.57 12.43 10.06
N GLY A 42 2.74 11.22 10.61
CA GLY A 42 3.90 10.87 11.43
C GLY A 42 5.23 10.92 10.66
N ARG A 43 6.35 10.88 11.39
CA ARG A 43 7.69 10.81 10.78
C ARG A 43 7.93 9.41 10.21
N CYS A 44 7.85 9.24 8.90
CA CYS A 44 8.16 7.99 8.21
C CYS A 44 8.95 8.30 6.94
N PRO A 45 10.02 7.56 6.62
CA PRO A 45 10.80 7.78 5.40
C PRO A 45 9.98 7.50 4.12
N MET A 46 8.92 6.70 4.20
CA MET A 46 8.06 6.33 3.07
C MET A 46 6.85 7.27 2.88
N ARG A 47 6.85 8.40 3.59
CA ARG A 47 5.78 9.38 3.51
C ARG A 47 5.89 10.14 2.20
N GLN A 48 4.77 10.25 1.48
CA GLN A 48 4.69 10.93 0.19
C GLN A 48 3.65 12.04 0.24
N TYR A 49 3.86 13.04 -0.62
CA TYR A 49 2.95 14.15 -0.81
C TYR A 49 2.28 14.03 -2.18
N LEU A 50 0.95 14.04 -2.22
CA LEU A 50 0.14 13.97 -3.43
C LEU A 50 -0.98 15.03 -3.36
N PRO A 51 -0.80 16.21 -3.98
CA PRO A 51 -1.68 17.36 -3.77
C PRO A 51 -3.11 17.17 -4.28
N SER A 52 -3.33 16.26 -5.22
CA SER A 52 -4.64 15.99 -5.83
C SER A 52 -5.56 15.09 -4.98
N LYS A 53 -5.07 14.53 -3.86
CA LYS A 53 -5.87 13.67 -2.98
C LYS A 53 -6.41 14.46 -1.78
N PRO A 54 -7.60 14.08 -1.24
CA PRO A 54 -8.21 14.76 -0.09
C PRO A 54 -7.28 14.85 1.13
N ASN A 55 -6.46 13.82 1.33
CA ASN A 55 -5.39 13.80 2.33
C ASN A 55 -4.06 13.85 1.58
N PRO A 56 -3.42 15.01 1.46
CA PRO A 56 -2.30 15.17 0.55
C PRO A 56 -0.99 14.60 1.10
N VAL A 57 -0.91 14.31 2.41
CA VAL A 57 0.28 13.73 3.05
C VAL A 57 -0.06 12.36 3.61
N GLY A 58 0.68 11.33 3.21
CA GLY A 58 0.43 9.99 3.70
C GLY A 58 1.39 8.92 3.20
N LEU A 59 0.97 7.67 3.36
CA LEU A 59 1.63 6.52 2.74
C LEU A 59 0.89 6.16 1.47
N LYS A 60 1.60 6.12 0.35
CA LYS A 60 1.03 5.73 -0.93
C LYS A 60 1.10 4.21 -1.08
N LYS A 61 0.04 3.64 -1.61
CA LYS A 61 0.00 2.23 -2.03
C LYS A 61 -0.69 2.11 -3.39
N ILE A 62 -0.36 1.04 -4.10
CA ILE A 62 -1.11 0.58 -5.27
C ILE A 62 -2.09 -0.48 -4.78
N CYS A 63 -3.36 -0.34 -5.13
CA CYS A 63 -4.42 -1.28 -4.78
C CYS A 63 -5.16 -1.76 -6.02
N THR A 64 -5.58 -3.03 -5.99
CA THR A 64 -6.48 -3.61 -6.98
C THR A 64 -7.89 -3.71 -6.41
N CYS A 65 -8.86 -3.21 -7.16
CA CYS A 65 -10.27 -3.16 -6.76
C CYS A 65 -11.11 -3.99 -7.74
N CYS A 66 -12.20 -4.54 -7.23
CA CYS A 66 -13.23 -5.20 -8.01
C CYS A 66 -14.54 -4.43 -7.84
N THR A 67 -15.41 -4.49 -8.84
CA THR A 67 -16.76 -3.92 -8.82
C THR A 67 -17.60 -4.35 -7.60
N ARG A 68 -17.34 -5.54 -7.05
CA ARG A 68 -18.10 -6.12 -5.92
C ARG A 68 -17.45 -5.89 -4.55
N TRP A 69 -16.14 -5.71 -4.51
CA TRP A 69 -15.37 -5.56 -3.27
C TRP A 69 -14.26 -4.51 -3.48
N ALA A 70 -14.30 -3.45 -2.68
CA ALA A 70 -13.58 -2.21 -2.96
C ALA A 70 -12.06 -2.21 -2.69
N CYS A 71 -11.42 -3.33 -2.35
CA CYS A 71 -9.95 -3.44 -2.21
C CYS A 71 -9.62 -4.91 -2.04
N LEU A 72 -9.36 -5.63 -3.13
CA LEU A 72 -9.08 -7.05 -3.04
C LEU A 72 -7.62 -7.28 -2.73
N ASP A 73 -6.67 -6.72 -3.48
CA ASP A 73 -5.29 -7.12 -3.28
C ASP A 73 -4.30 -6.03 -3.62
N PHE A 74 -3.10 -6.19 -3.04
CA PHE A 74 -1.94 -5.31 -3.12
C PHE A 74 -1.86 -4.23 -2.03
N PHE A 75 -0.92 -4.48 -1.11
CA PHE A 75 -0.37 -3.56 -0.12
C PHE A 75 1.11 -3.32 -0.40
N LYS A 76 1.49 -3.10 -1.67
CA LYS A 76 2.84 -2.62 -1.95
C LYS A 76 2.87 -1.13 -1.58
N ILE A 77 3.46 -0.83 -0.43
CA ILE A 77 3.73 0.55 -0.03
C ILE A 77 4.87 1.06 -0.90
N ILE A 78 4.66 2.21 -1.54
CA ILE A 78 5.69 2.85 -2.35
C ILE A 78 6.63 3.59 -1.42
N THR A 79 7.90 3.19 -1.44
CA THR A 79 8.97 3.77 -0.62
C THR A 79 9.55 5.05 -1.23
N GLY A 80 9.37 5.25 -2.54
CA GLY A 80 9.93 6.38 -3.29
C GLY A 80 11.37 6.20 -3.76
N ALA A 81 11.99 5.05 -3.43
CA ALA A 81 13.33 4.64 -3.85
C ALA A 81 13.33 3.12 -4.13
N ASP A 82 14.23 2.64 -5.00
CA ASP A 82 14.44 1.20 -5.31
C ASP A 82 13.16 0.44 -5.71
N THR A 83 12.26 1.09 -6.47
CA THR A 83 10.97 0.51 -6.88
C THR A 83 10.95 0.00 -8.31
N VAL A 84 12.00 0.28 -9.09
CA VAL A 84 12.23 -0.32 -10.39
C VAL A 84 12.86 -1.70 -10.15
N PRO A 85 12.31 -2.80 -10.71
CA PRO A 85 13.03 -4.06 -10.69
C PRO A 85 14.41 -3.85 -11.35
N VAL A 86 15.46 -4.40 -10.75
CA VAL A 86 16.77 -4.46 -11.41
C VAL A 86 16.53 -5.27 -12.69
N GLU A 87 16.75 -4.66 -13.85
CA GLU A 87 16.65 -5.36 -15.13
C GLU A 87 17.69 -6.50 -15.15
N ASP A 88 17.26 -7.71 -15.52
CA ASP A 88 18.15 -8.81 -15.90
C ASP A 88 18.69 -8.59 -17.32
#